data_AF-A0A4U1HKD4-F1
#
_entry.id   AF-A0A4U1HKD4-F1
#
_cell.length_a   1.000
_cell.length_b   1.000
_cell.length_c   1.000
_cell.angle_alpha   90.00
_cell.angle_beta   90.00
_cell.angle_gamma   90.00
#
_symmetry.space_group_name_H-M   'P 1'
#
loop_
_entity.id
_entity.type
_entity.pdbx_description
1 polymer ?
#
loop_
_entity_poly.entity_id
_entity_poly.type
_entity_poly.pdbx_seq_one_letter_code
_entity_poly.pdbx_strand_id
1 'polypeptide(L)'
;MAIPLYFEAKCPRCERYGKFQISENSTDNGSVVAEMYHHDEWRTYDFGLFSVVSFCGSCNNFVCACVSVIHDEVKNSTASLENFSDEHRQLKQSKDLIINFDVPALFPPKYFPPLTVDIFDLYNQAEKCYRLQAWDAVGILCRKIIDIKSIHMWNARFPDKKPAQPLFARMKQLLVGDISGTSDDKNAEIRNLLDFDNIDHRLFYDMDNIRANGNDATHGLVAYLADDAESALIYTKNFMELSGKWTSSHRKK
;
A
#
# COMPACT_ATOMS: atom_id res chain seq x y z
N MET A 1 12.48 23.69 -18.13
CA MET A 1 12.26 22.25 -17.88
C MET A 1 13.55 21.70 -17.28
N ALA A 2 13.49 21.04 -16.12
CA ALA A 2 14.67 20.43 -15.53
C ALA A 2 15.14 19.24 -16.40
N ILE A 3 16.46 19.10 -16.57
CA ILE A 3 17.05 17.96 -17.30
C ILE A 3 16.94 16.73 -16.39
N PRO A 4 16.35 15.61 -16.83
CA PRO A 4 16.14 14.46 -15.96
C PRO A 4 17.46 13.73 -15.63
N LEU A 5 17.57 13.23 -14.39
CA LEU A 5 18.67 12.36 -13.97
C LEU A 5 18.61 11.00 -14.66
N TYR A 6 19.77 10.38 -14.88
CA TYR A 6 19.84 9.02 -15.44
C TYR A 6 21.07 8.25 -14.98
N PHE A 7 21.04 6.93 -15.19
CA PHE A 7 22.21 6.06 -15.07
C PHE A 7 22.21 5.00 -16.17
N GLU A 8 23.32 4.27 -16.30
CA GLU A 8 23.44 3.14 -17.22
C GLU A 8 23.68 1.87 -16.44
N ALA A 9 22.95 0.81 -16.79
CA ALA A 9 23.08 -0.49 -16.15
C ALA A 9 22.49 -1.61 -17.02
N LYS A 10 22.74 -2.87 -16.62
CA LYS A 10 22.07 -4.04 -17.21
C LYS A 10 20.67 -4.16 -16.62
N CYS A 11 19.63 -4.13 -17.46
CA CYS A 11 18.25 -4.26 -17.00
C CYS A 11 18.00 -5.61 -16.33
N PRO A 12 17.44 -5.67 -15.10
CA PRO A 12 17.14 -6.94 -14.43
C PRO A 12 16.01 -7.71 -15.13
N ARG A 13 15.25 -7.06 -16.03
CA ARG A 13 14.10 -7.64 -16.72
C ARG A 13 14.43 -8.18 -18.11
N CYS A 14 15.03 -7.37 -18.96
CA CYS A 14 15.32 -7.75 -20.34
C CYS A 14 16.78 -8.09 -20.57
N GLU A 15 17.60 -7.99 -19.53
CA GLU A 15 19.04 -8.26 -19.56
C GLU A 15 19.85 -7.40 -20.54
N ARG A 16 19.23 -6.40 -21.17
CA ARG A 16 19.93 -5.47 -22.04
C ARG A 16 20.54 -4.35 -21.23
N TYR A 17 21.77 -3.99 -21.58
CA TYR A 17 22.42 -2.80 -21.06
C TYR A 17 21.81 -1.55 -21.71
N GLY A 18 21.53 -0.54 -20.91
CA GLY A 18 20.93 0.69 -21.44
C GLY A 18 20.83 1.81 -20.44
N LYS A 19 20.35 2.95 -20.94
CA LYS A 19 20.11 4.17 -20.17
C LYS A 19 18.76 4.11 -19.46
N PHE A 20 18.77 4.42 -18.17
CA PHE A 20 17.62 4.46 -17.28
C PHE A 20 17.36 5.90 -16.86
N GLN A 21 16.18 6.43 -17.22
CA GLN A 21 15.76 7.75 -16.78
C GLN A 21 15.10 7.64 -15.40
N ILE A 22 15.57 8.41 -14.43
CA ILE A 22 14.95 8.49 -13.11
C ILE A 22 13.69 9.35 -13.23
N SER A 23 12.56 8.73 -12.92
CA SER A 23 11.25 9.37 -12.97
C SER A 23 10.89 9.98 -11.62
N GLU A 24 11.22 9.30 -10.52
CA GLU A 24 10.98 9.75 -9.15
C GLU A 24 12.10 9.24 -8.22
N ASN A 25 12.34 9.95 -7.12
CA ASN A 25 13.26 9.55 -6.04
C ASN A 25 12.69 9.94 -4.67
N SER A 26 13.08 9.24 -3.61
CA SER A 26 12.73 9.59 -2.23
C SER A 26 13.42 10.89 -1.81
N THR A 27 12.64 11.91 -1.45
CA THR A 27 13.15 13.24 -1.08
C THR A 27 13.51 13.40 0.39
N ASP A 28 13.06 12.48 1.23
CA ASP A 28 13.40 12.41 2.66
C ASP A 28 14.30 11.19 2.86
N ASN A 29 15.30 11.28 3.75
CA ASN A 29 16.19 10.16 4.12
C ASN A 29 15.45 8.93 4.71
N GLY A 30 14.12 8.94 4.72
CA GLY A 30 13.31 7.76 4.91
C GLY A 30 13.22 7.00 3.60
N SER A 31 14.07 6.00 3.42
CA SER A 31 13.72 4.93 2.49
C SER A 31 12.61 4.11 3.14
N VAL A 32 11.36 4.39 2.74
CA VAL A 32 10.17 3.61 3.14
C VAL A 32 10.36 2.12 2.83
N VAL A 33 11.26 1.78 1.90
CA VAL A 33 11.61 0.41 1.54
C VAL A 33 12.79 -0.14 2.38
N ALA A 34 13.74 0.69 2.82
CA ALA A 34 14.89 0.22 3.61
C ALA A 34 14.51 -0.11 5.06
N GLU A 35 13.52 0.57 5.63
CA GLU A 35 13.02 0.24 6.97
C GLU A 35 12.28 -1.12 6.98
N MET A 36 11.76 -1.58 5.84
CA MET A 36 11.00 -2.83 5.72
C MET A 36 11.84 -4.11 5.63
N TYR A 37 13.18 -4.03 5.52
CA TYR A 37 14.05 -5.21 5.31
C TYR A 37 15.13 -5.43 6.37
N HIS A 38 15.00 -4.83 7.55
CA HIS A 38 15.92 -5.12 8.65
C HIS A 38 15.61 -6.50 9.27
N HIS A 39 16.22 -7.56 8.73
CA HIS A 39 16.86 -8.62 9.53
C HIS A 39 17.88 -9.45 8.70
N ASP A 40 19.07 -9.57 9.29
CA ASP A 40 20.19 -10.48 9.07
C ASP A 40 21.23 -10.23 7.93
N GLU A 41 22.46 -10.00 8.41
CA GLU A 41 23.79 -10.15 7.78
C GLU A 41 24.34 -9.12 6.77
N TRP A 42 23.65 -8.03 6.43
CA TRP A 42 24.17 -7.03 5.47
C TRP A 42 25.06 -5.91 6.05
N ARG A 43 25.62 -6.08 7.26
CA ARG A 43 26.37 -5.06 8.02
C ARG A 43 27.73 -4.62 7.44
N THR A 44 27.93 -4.68 6.12
CA THR A 44 29.11 -4.13 5.46
C THR A 44 28.82 -3.11 4.36
N TYR A 45 27.55 -2.81 4.07
CA TYR A 45 27.19 -1.72 3.15
C TYR A 45 26.13 -0.84 3.78
N ASP A 46 26.53 0.37 4.14
CA ASP A 46 25.68 1.39 4.73
C ASP A 46 24.49 1.73 3.83
N PHE A 47 23.32 1.73 4.45
CA PHE A 47 22.03 2.31 4.11
C PHE A 47 21.83 2.79 2.65
N GLY A 48 20.87 2.19 1.94
CA GLY A 48 20.36 2.77 0.68
C GLY A 48 19.77 4.16 0.94
N LEU A 49 20.42 5.20 0.43
CA LEU A 49 20.07 6.61 0.69
C LEU A 49 18.86 7.06 -0.12
N PHE A 50 18.73 6.58 -1.36
CA PHE A 50 17.63 6.95 -2.24
C PHE A 50 17.01 5.70 -2.87
N SER A 51 15.69 5.56 -2.76
CA SER A 51 14.93 4.68 -3.63
C SER A 51 14.54 5.45 -4.89
N VAL A 52 14.78 4.86 -6.07
CA VAL A 52 14.52 5.50 -7.36
C VAL A 52 13.65 4.63 -8.25
N VAL A 53 12.66 5.24 -8.89
CA VAL A 53 11.87 4.62 -9.96
C VAL A 53 12.46 5.03 -11.30
N SER A 54 12.83 4.05 -12.12
CA SER A 54 13.56 4.28 -13.35
C SER A 54 12.94 3.59 -14.56
N PHE A 55 12.96 4.25 -15.72
CA PHE A 55 12.38 3.71 -16.96
C PHE A 55 13.44 3.08 -17.87
N CYS A 56 13.25 1.81 -18.25
CA CYS A 56 14.08 1.12 -19.23
C CYS A 56 13.57 1.35 -20.65
N GLY A 57 14.29 2.13 -21.45
CA GLY A 57 13.93 2.38 -22.86
C GLY A 57 14.00 1.14 -23.77
N SER A 58 14.73 0.10 -23.38
CA SER A 58 14.86 -1.13 -24.19
C SER A 58 13.65 -2.04 -24.13
N CYS A 59 12.97 -2.11 -22.98
CA CYS A 59 11.81 -2.98 -22.80
C CYS A 59 10.52 -2.22 -22.50
N ASN A 60 10.59 -0.88 -22.39
CA ASN A 60 9.49 0.00 -22.04
C ASN A 60 8.82 -0.37 -20.72
N ASN A 61 9.60 -0.58 -19.67
CA ASN A 61 9.08 -0.86 -18.33
C ASN A 61 9.83 -0.07 -17.26
N PHE A 62 9.13 0.19 -16.17
CA PHE A 62 9.72 0.72 -14.95
C PHE A 62 10.41 -0.38 -14.15
N VAL A 63 11.49 -0.01 -13.48
CA VAL A 63 12.22 -0.81 -12.50
C VAL A 63 12.56 0.08 -11.32
N CYS A 64 12.59 -0.52 -10.13
CA CYS A 64 13.05 0.15 -8.92
C CYS A 64 14.53 -0.16 -8.67
N ALA A 65 15.25 0.82 -8.13
CA ALA A 65 16.62 0.66 -7.70
C ALA A 65 16.88 1.46 -6.42
N CYS A 66 17.87 1.03 -5.66
CA CYS A 66 18.43 1.75 -4.53
C CYS A 66 19.78 2.36 -4.93
N VAL A 67 19.97 3.65 -4.62
CA VAL A 67 21.25 4.34 -4.75
C VAL A 67 21.86 4.48 -3.35
N SER A 68 23.07 3.94 -3.18
CA SER A 68 23.83 3.95 -1.92
C SER A 68 25.14 4.69 -2.15
N VAL A 69 25.61 5.46 -1.16
CA VAL A 69 26.87 6.22 -1.23
C VAL A 69 27.75 5.82 -0.07
N ILE A 70 29.05 5.60 -0.31
CA ILE A 70 29.97 5.20 0.77
C ILE A 70 30.08 6.30 1.83
N HIS A 71 29.92 5.86 3.07
CA HIS A 71 29.89 6.53 4.38
C HIS A 71 30.44 7.97 4.48
N ASP A 72 29.53 8.95 4.41
CA ASP A 72 29.68 10.30 4.97
C ASP A 72 28.31 10.72 5.53
N GLU A 73 28.01 10.29 6.78
CA GLU A 73 26.71 10.50 7.45
C GLU A 73 26.24 11.96 7.42
N VAL A 74 27.19 12.90 7.52
CA VAL A 74 26.90 14.34 7.55
C VAL A 74 26.44 14.81 6.17
N LYS A 75 27.14 14.45 5.09
CA LYS A 75 26.71 14.82 3.72
C LYS A 75 25.42 14.11 3.31
N ASN A 76 25.29 12.84 3.69
CA ASN A 76 24.19 12.00 3.28
C ASN A 76 22.86 12.41 3.91
N SER A 77 22.88 12.99 5.11
CA SER A 77 21.65 13.44 5.80
C SER A 77 20.97 14.67 5.17
N THR A 78 21.62 15.38 4.24
CA THR A 78 21.10 16.65 3.70
C THR A 78 21.26 16.81 2.18
N ALA A 79 21.96 15.89 1.51
CA ALA A 79 22.19 15.96 0.08
C ALA A 79 20.97 15.48 -0.72
N SER A 80 20.67 16.16 -1.82
CA SER A 80 19.72 15.65 -2.82
C SER A 80 20.42 14.66 -3.75
N LEU A 81 19.66 13.75 -4.37
CA LEU A 81 20.19 12.80 -5.36
C LEU A 81 20.95 13.50 -6.51
N GLU A 82 20.54 14.71 -6.87
CA GLU A 82 21.19 15.52 -7.92
C GLU A 82 22.64 15.86 -7.60
N ASN A 83 22.99 16.02 -6.31
CA ASN A 83 24.34 16.35 -5.86
C ASN A 83 25.36 15.25 -6.17
N PHE A 84 24.90 14.04 -6.47
CA PHE A 84 25.74 12.88 -6.80
C PHE A 84 25.84 12.64 -8.31
N SER A 85 25.27 13.52 -9.13
CA SER A 85 25.35 13.44 -10.59
C SER A 85 26.50 14.28 -11.15
N ASP A 86 26.97 13.91 -12.35
CA ASP A 86 27.94 14.72 -13.07
C ASP A 86 27.30 15.93 -13.79
N GLU A 87 28.11 16.72 -14.48
CA GLU A 87 27.67 17.87 -15.29
C GLU A 87 26.62 17.51 -16.37
N HIS A 88 26.50 16.23 -16.71
CA HIS A 88 25.53 15.70 -17.65
C HIS A 88 24.31 15.08 -16.97
N ARG A 89 24.11 15.26 -15.66
CA ARG A 89 23.01 14.67 -14.87
C ARG A 89 23.08 13.13 -14.84
N GLN A 90 24.25 12.55 -15.06
CA GLN A 90 24.46 11.11 -14.99
C GLN A 90 24.92 10.71 -13.59
N LEU A 91 24.22 9.73 -13.00
CA LEU A 91 24.72 8.99 -11.84
C LEU A 91 25.61 7.85 -12.36
N LYS A 92 26.91 7.93 -12.09
CA LYS A 92 27.90 6.92 -12.51
C LYS A 92 28.22 6.01 -11.35
N GLN A 93 28.01 4.71 -11.54
CA GLN A 93 28.46 3.71 -10.57
C GLN A 93 29.98 3.83 -10.38
N SER A 94 30.41 3.87 -9.13
CA SER A 94 31.80 3.91 -8.73
C SER A 94 31.98 3.17 -7.41
N LYS A 95 33.21 3.12 -6.90
CA LYS A 95 33.45 2.63 -5.55
C LYS A 95 32.64 3.41 -4.51
N ASP A 96 32.38 4.69 -4.74
CA ASP A 96 31.74 5.58 -3.75
C ASP A 96 30.24 5.77 -3.98
N LEU A 97 29.70 5.32 -5.12
CA LEU A 97 28.28 5.40 -5.47
C LEU A 97 27.81 4.10 -6.13
N ILE A 98 26.94 3.38 -5.45
CA ILE A 98 26.44 2.06 -5.84
C ILE A 98 24.97 2.20 -6.23
N ILE A 99 24.58 1.63 -7.37
CA ILE A 99 23.19 1.57 -7.83
C ILE A 99 22.80 0.11 -7.97
N ASN A 100 21.93 -0.37 -7.09
CA ASN A 100 21.46 -1.74 -7.09
C ASN A 100 19.99 -1.77 -7.49
N PHE A 101 19.64 -2.54 -8.51
CA PHE A 101 18.23 -2.80 -8.79
C PHE A 101 17.63 -3.62 -7.65
N ASP A 102 16.37 -3.36 -7.31
CA ASP A 102 15.63 -4.24 -6.41
C ASP A 102 15.40 -5.56 -7.15
N VAL A 103 15.92 -6.66 -6.58
CA VAL A 103 15.78 -8.01 -7.16
C VAL A 103 14.99 -8.90 -6.19
N PRO A 104 13.93 -9.60 -6.64
CA PRO A 104 13.39 -9.59 -8.00
C PRO A 104 12.82 -8.20 -8.35
N ALA A 105 12.95 -7.79 -9.62
CA ALA A 105 12.37 -6.54 -10.08
C ALA A 105 10.91 -6.49 -9.62
N LEU A 106 10.59 -5.59 -8.69
CA LEU A 106 9.23 -5.41 -8.20
C LEU A 106 8.40 -5.02 -9.42
N PHE A 107 7.63 -5.97 -9.94
CA PHE A 107 6.75 -5.72 -11.07
C PHE A 107 5.56 -4.94 -10.51
N PRO A 108 5.38 -3.64 -10.83
CA PRO A 108 4.02 -3.13 -10.80
C PRO A 108 3.25 -4.02 -11.80
N PRO A 109 2.24 -4.77 -11.36
CA PRO A 109 1.52 -5.67 -12.25
C PRO A 109 1.05 -4.86 -13.47
N LYS A 110 1.27 -5.39 -14.67
CA LYS A 110 0.64 -4.84 -15.87
C LYS A 110 -0.87 -5.01 -15.68
N TYR A 111 -1.53 -3.96 -15.21
CA TYR A 111 -2.97 -3.96 -15.01
C TYR A 111 -3.64 -4.05 -16.39
N PHE A 112 -4.01 -5.26 -16.79
CA PHE A 112 -5.02 -5.47 -17.81
C PHE A 112 -6.38 -5.25 -17.13
N PRO A 113 -7.16 -4.22 -17.50
CA PRO A 113 -8.51 -4.08 -16.97
C PRO A 113 -9.45 -5.12 -17.61
N PRO A 114 -10.41 -5.68 -16.85
CA PRO A 114 -10.53 -5.71 -15.40
C PRO A 114 -10.11 -7.09 -14.86
N LEU A 115 -9.01 -7.14 -14.09
CA LEU A 115 -8.83 -8.23 -13.12
C LEU A 115 -9.93 -8.06 -12.06
N THR A 116 -10.88 -8.99 -12.01
CA THR A 116 -11.71 -9.17 -10.82
C THR A 116 -10.79 -9.51 -9.67
N VAL A 117 -10.49 -8.52 -8.83
CA VAL A 117 -9.62 -8.69 -7.67
C VAL A 117 -10.33 -9.63 -6.69
N ASP A 118 -9.75 -10.81 -6.46
CA ASP A 118 -10.28 -11.77 -5.50
C ASP A 118 -9.90 -11.35 -4.08
N ILE A 119 -10.92 -11.11 -3.25
CA ILE A 119 -10.74 -10.73 -1.85
C ILE A 119 -10.11 -11.85 -1.01
N PHE A 120 -10.26 -13.12 -1.40
CA PHE A 120 -9.61 -14.24 -0.72
C PHE A 120 -8.12 -14.25 -0.98
N ASP A 121 -7.71 -13.94 -2.21
CA ASP A 121 -6.29 -13.79 -2.53
C ASP A 121 -5.67 -12.61 -1.78
N LEU A 122 -6.35 -11.46 -1.73
CA LEU A 122 -5.91 -10.32 -0.93
C LEU A 122 -5.77 -10.67 0.56
N TYR A 123 -6.69 -11.46 1.12
CA TYR A 123 -6.61 -11.89 2.51
C TYR A 123 -5.41 -12.83 2.75
N ASN A 124 -5.20 -13.80 1.85
CA ASN A 124 -4.02 -14.68 1.91
C ASN A 124 -2.70 -13.89 1.78
N GLN A 125 -2.69 -12.80 1.00
CA GLN A 125 -1.56 -11.88 0.94
C GLN A 125 -1.38 -11.14 2.27
N ALA A 126 -2.46 -10.67 2.91
CA ALA A 126 -2.39 -10.05 4.23
C ALA A 126 -1.81 -11.01 5.29
N GLU A 127 -2.23 -12.29 5.30
CA GLU A 127 -1.65 -13.31 6.19
C GLU A 127 -0.15 -13.56 5.90
N LYS A 128 0.27 -13.50 4.63
CA LYS A 128 1.69 -13.59 4.26
C LYS A 128 2.46 -12.38 4.77
N CYS A 129 1.94 -11.17 4.58
CA CYS A 129 2.53 -9.94 5.11
C CYS A 129 2.68 -10.01 6.64
N TYR A 130 1.67 -10.54 7.34
CA TYR A 130 1.75 -10.77 8.78
C TYR A 130 2.90 -11.72 9.15
N ARG A 131 3.03 -12.88 8.49
CA ARG A 131 4.16 -13.80 8.76
C ARG A 131 5.54 -13.19 8.47
N LEU A 132 5.60 -12.24 7.55
CA LEU A 132 6.81 -11.51 7.18
C LEU A 132 7.04 -10.24 8.02
N GLN A 133 6.19 -9.98 9.02
CA GLN A 133 6.26 -8.79 9.87
C GLN A 133 6.07 -7.46 9.14
N ALA A 134 5.46 -7.49 7.95
CA ALA A 134 5.09 -6.30 7.18
C ALA A 134 3.73 -5.78 7.65
N TRP A 135 3.67 -5.27 8.88
CA TRP A 135 2.43 -4.93 9.59
C TRP A 135 1.57 -3.90 8.85
N ASP A 136 2.15 -2.81 8.34
CA ASP A 136 1.41 -1.78 7.59
C ASP A 136 0.71 -2.37 6.36
N ALA A 137 1.40 -3.27 5.66
CA ALA A 137 0.85 -3.95 4.49
C ALA A 137 -0.39 -4.80 4.84
N VAL A 138 -0.43 -5.38 6.05
CA VAL A 138 -1.62 -6.08 6.56
C VAL A 138 -2.80 -5.12 6.65
N GLY A 139 -2.63 -3.97 7.31
CA GLY A 139 -3.69 -2.98 7.47
C GLY A 139 -4.20 -2.43 6.13
N ILE A 140 -3.29 -2.13 5.20
CA ILE A 140 -3.62 -1.63 3.86
C ILE A 140 -4.41 -2.67 3.05
N LEU A 141 -3.97 -3.93 3.03
CA LEU A 141 -4.65 -5.01 2.29
C LEU A 141 -6.05 -5.28 2.86
N CYS A 142 -6.17 -5.35 4.19
CA CYS A 142 -7.45 -5.51 4.88
C CYS A 142 -8.44 -4.37 4.54
N ARG A 143 -7.98 -3.11 4.55
CA ARG A 143 -8.79 -1.96 4.11
C ARG A 143 -9.18 -2.05 2.63
N LYS A 144 -8.31 -2.56 1.78
CA LYS A 144 -8.63 -2.73 0.35
C LYS A 144 -9.72 -3.77 0.11
N ILE A 145 -9.74 -4.85 0.90
CA ILE A 145 -10.78 -5.88 0.85
C ILE A 145 -12.16 -5.28 1.11
N ILE A 146 -12.33 -4.47 2.16
CA ILE A 146 -13.62 -3.85 2.46
C ILE A 146 -14.00 -2.76 1.45
N ASP A 147 -13.02 -2.06 0.87
CA ASP A 147 -13.25 -1.08 -0.19
C ASP A 147 -13.86 -1.74 -1.44
N ILE A 148 -13.26 -2.83 -1.92
CA ILE A 148 -13.77 -3.61 -3.06
C ILE A 148 -15.13 -4.23 -2.73
N LYS A 149 -15.23 -4.93 -1.60
CA LYS A 149 -16.43 -5.70 -1.25
C LYS A 149 -17.62 -4.79 -0.96
N SER A 150 -17.42 -3.62 -0.37
CA SER A 150 -18.49 -2.64 -0.15
C SER A 150 -19.09 -2.10 -1.45
N ILE A 151 -18.31 -1.98 -2.54
CA ILE A 151 -18.84 -1.63 -3.87
C ILE A 151 -19.73 -2.76 -4.40
N HIS A 152 -19.32 -4.02 -4.25
CA HIS A 152 -20.14 -5.16 -4.64
C HIS A 152 -21.45 -5.25 -3.84
N MET A 153 -21.38 -5.06 -2.52
CA MET A 153 -22.55 -5.03 -1.67
C MET A 153 -23.48 -3.86 -2.01
N TRP A 154 -22.90 -2.69 -2.32
CA TRP A 154 -23.65 -1.53 -2.78
C TRP A 154 -24.43 -1.83 -4.05
N ASN A 155 -23.77 -2.35 -5.08
CA ASN A 155 -24.41 -2.67 -6.35
C ASN A 155 -25.50 -3.75 -6.20
N ALA A 156 -25.39 -4.63 -5.19
CA ALA A 156 -26.43 -5.60 -4.88
C ALA A 156 -27.65 -4.96 -4.18
N ARG A 157 -27.47 -3.99 -3.29
CA ARG A 157 -28.56 -3.33 -2.55
C ARG A 157 -29.20 -2.17 -3.32
N PHE A 158 -28.42 -1.44 -4.11
CA PHE A 158 -28.81 -0.22 -4.82
C PHE A 158 -28.31 -0.25 -6.29
N PRO A 159 -28.85 -1.14 -7.15
CA PRO A 159 -28.32 -1.37 -8.49
C PRO A 159 -28.30 -0.12 -9.38
N ASP A 160 -29.24 0.81 -9.18
CA ASP A 160 -29.39 2.02 -9.99
C ASP A 160 -28.66 3.25 -9.41
N LYS A 161 -27.97 3.10 -8.27
CA LYS A 161 -27.28 4.21 -7.60
C LYS A 161 -25.78 4.00 -7.63
N LYS A 162 -25.04 5.07 -7.94
CA LYS A 162 -23.58 5.05 -7.80
C LYS A 162 -23.17 4.95 -6.33
N PRO A 163 -22.13 4.16 -5.99
CA PRO A 163 -21.60 4.11 -4.64
C PRO A 163 -21.03 5.45 -4.19
N ALA A 164 -21.27 5.81 -2.93
CA ALA A 164 -20.61 6.95 -2.30
C ALA A 164 -19.07 6.76 -2.36
N GLN A 165 -18.35 7.86 -2.63
CA GLN A 165 -16.89 7.82 -2.83
C GLN A 165 -16.14 7.55 -1.52
N PRO A 166 -16.39 8.28 -0.40
CA PRO A 166 -15.74 7.96 0.87
C PRO A 166 -16.24 6.63 1.41
N LEU A 167 -15.31 5.72 1.75
CA LEU A 167 -15.61 4.39 2.27
C LEU A 167 -16.55 4.43 3.49
N PHE A 168 -16.30 5.33 4.44
CA PHE A 168 -17.15 5.48 5.63
C PHE A 168 -18.58 5.90 5.28
N ALA A 169 -18.76 6.89 4.41
CA ALA A 169 -20.08 7.34 3.97
C ALA A 169 -20.84 6.21 3.24
N ARG A 170 -20.12 5.43 2.43
CA ARG A 170 -20.65 4.24 1.75
C ARG A 170 -21.13 3.19 2.74
N MET A 171 -20.30 2.84 3.73
CA MET A 171 -20.65 1.90 4.79
C MET A 171 -21.87 2.35 5.60
N LYS A 172 -21.90 3.63 5.99
CA LYS A 172 -23.00 4.18 6.79
C LYS A 172 -24.33 4.05 6.05
N GLN A 173 -24.38 4.48 4.80
CA GLN A 173 -25.59 4.38 3.98
C GLN A 173 -25.96 2.92 3.64
N LEU A 174 -24.96 2.05 3.46
CA LEU A 174 -25.17 0.66 3.10
C LEU A 174 -25.73 -0.18 4.25
N LEU A 175 -25.34 0.09 5.50
CA LEU A 175 -25.52 -0.84 6.62
C LEU A 175 -26.23 -0.25 7.85
N VAL A 176 -26.26 1.08 8.00
CA VAL A 176 -26.85 1.75 9.18
C VAL A 176 -27.69 2.97 8.75
N GLY A 177 -28.25 2.94 7.54
CA GLY A 177 -28.96 4.06 6.91
C GLY A 177 -30.08 4.71 7.73
N ASP A 178 -30.59 4.01 8.76
CA ASP A 178 -31.64 4.47 9.67
C ASP A 178 -31.10 5.20 10.93
N ILE A 179 -29.79 5.16 11.17
CA ILE A 179 -29.15 5.88 12.28
C ILE A 179 -28.96 7.35 11.88
N SER A 180 -30.01 8.15 12.11
CA SER A 180 -30.02 9.59 11.87
C SER A 180 -29.04 10.33 12.79
N GLY A 181 -28.08 11.06 12.20
CA GLY A 181 -27.13 11.90 12.93
C GLY A 181 -26.14 12.58 11.99
N THR A 182 -26.23 13.91 11.88
CA THR A 182 -25.56 14.78 10.90
C THR A 182 -24.41 15.60 11.52
N SER A 183 -23.52 14.99 12.32
CA SER A 183 -22.32 15.69 12.80
C SER A 183 -21.14 14.75 13.01
N ASP A 184 -19.92 15.27 12.77
CA ASP A 184 -18.65 14.53 12.79
C ASP A 184 -18.25 14.01 14.19
N ASP A 185 -18.84 14.56 15.26
CA ASP A 185 -18.60 14.16 16.66
C ASP A 185 -19.31 12.83 17.07
N LYS A 186 -20.07 12.21 16.14
CA LYS A 186 -20.97 11.07 16.43
C LYS A 186 -20.46 9.69 16.02
N ASN A 187 -19.21 9.55 15.56
CA ASN A 187 -18.69 8.23 15.18
C ASN A 187 -18.64 7.27 16.38
N ALA A 188 -18.31 7.77 17.58
CA ALA A 188 -18.41 7.01 18.83
C ALA A 188 -19.86 6.69 19.21
N GLU A 189 -20.81 7.59 18.92
CA GLU A 189 -22.24 7.36 19.18
C GLU A 189 -22.82 6.25 18.30
N ILE A 190 -22.42 6.14 17.03
CA ILE A 190 -22.94 5.10 16.12
C ILE A 190 -22.64 3.72 16.68
N ARG A 191 -21.42 3.48 17.19
CA ARG A 191 -21.02 2.18 17.77
C ARG A 191 -21.91 1.78 18.96
N ASN A 192 -22.34 2.75 19.76
CA ASN A 192 -23.23 2.52 20.91
C ASN A 192 -24.68 2.23 20.52
N LEU A 193 -25.06 2.51 19.26
CA LEU A 193 -26.40 2.29 18.72
C LEU A 193 -26.51 1.01 17.87
N LEU A 194 -25.41 0.26 17.75
CA LEU A 194 -25.39 -0.98 16.98
C LEU A 194 -26.11 -2.10 17.74
N ASP A 195 -27.25 -2.52 17.22
CA ASP A 195 -27.85 -3.82 17.50
C ASP A 195 -27.02 -4.96 16.89
N PHE A 196 -26.29 -5.71 17.73
CA PHE A 196 -25.48 -6.83 17.27
C PHE A 196 -26.30 -8.07 16.90
N ASP A 197 -27.61 -8.14 17.07
CA ASP A 197 -28.41 -9.22 16.46
C ASP A 197 -28.67 -8.95 14.97
N ASN A 198 -28.47 -7.71 14.50
CA ASN A 198 -28.54 -7.33 13.10
C ASN A 198 -27.20 -7.56 12.37
N ILE A 199 -27.24 -8.35 11.30
CA ILE A 199 -26.06 -8.63 10.45
C ILE A 199 -25.47 -7.37 9.81
N ASP A 200 -26.30 -6.38 9.44
CA ASP A 200 -25.82 -5.14 8.84
C ASP A 200 -24.97 -4.34 9.84
N HIS A 201 -25.37 -4.31 11.11
CA HIS A 201 -24.65 -3.62 12.17
C HIS A 201 -23.34 -4.33 12.55
N ARG A 202 -23.33 -5.67 12.60
CA ARG A 202 -22.09 -6.45 12.78
C ARG A 202 -21.10 -6.15 11.65
N LEU A 203 -21.58 -6.14 10.41
CA LEU A 203 -20.75 -5.80 9.24
C LEU A 203 -20.22 -4.38 9.33
N PHE A 204 -21.04 -3.42 9.75
CA PHE A 204 -20.60 -2.04 9.92
C PHE A 204 -19.48 -1.93 10.97
N TYR A 205 -19.64 -2.62 12.11
CA TYR A 205 -18.65 -2.64 13.18
C TYR A 205 -17.30 -3.19 12.70
N ASP A 206 -17.29 -4.36 12.06
CA ASP A 206 -16.05 -4.98 11.55
C ASP A 206 -15.40 -4.08 10.49
N MET A 207 -16.19 -3.59 9.52
CA MET A 207 -15.68 -2.73 8.46
C MET A 207 -15.13 -1.40 8.98
N ASP A 208 -15.72 -0.81 10.03
CA ASP A 208 -15.22 0.45 10.59
C ASP A 208 -13.92 0.26 11.37
N ASN A 209 -13.78 -0.85 12.10
CA ASN A 209 -12.51 -1.20 12.74
C ASN A 209 -11.41 -1.47 11.70
N ILE A 210 -11.72 -2.17 10.61
CA ILE A 210 -10.77 -2.39 9.50
C ILE A 210 -10.40 -1.07 8.83
N ARG A 211 -11.39 -0.18 8.60
CA ARG A 211 -11.15 1.14 7.99
C ARG A 211 -10.26 2.01 8.86
N ALA A 212 -10.51 2.05 10.17
CA ALA A 212 -9.70 2.81 11.12
C ALA A 212 -8.25 2.28 11.13
N ASN A 213 -8.10 0.96 11.37
CA ASN A 213 -6.79 0.29 11.33
C ASN A 213 -6.02 0.54 10.04
N GLY A 214 -6.66 0.35 8.88
CA GLY A 214 -5.97 0.56 7.60
C GLY A 214 -5.70 2.04 7.28
N ASN A 215 -6.47 2.97 7.84
CA ASN A 215 -6.13 4.39 7.75
C ASN A 215 -4.87 4.67 8.58
N ASP A 216 -4.77 4.11 9.79
CA ASP A 216 -3.59 4.26 10.64
C ASP A 216 -2.35 3.63 9.99
N ALA A 217 -2.47 2.44 9.39
CA ALA A 217 -1.39 1.83 8.60
C ALA A 217 -0.97 2.63 7.34
N THR A 218 -1.82 3.51 6.81
CA THR A 218 -1.50 4.32 5.61
C THR A 218 -1.02 5.72 5.93
N HIS A 219 -1.50 6.29 7.04
CA HIS A 219 -1.38 7.73 7.33
C HIS A 219 -0.98 8.03 8.79
N GLY A 220 -0.87 7.01 9.64
CA GLY A 220 -0.50 7.15 11.03
C GLY A 220 0.93 7.67 11.19
N LEU A 221 1.12 8.58 12.14
CA LEU A 221 2.45 9.04 12.56
C LEU A 221 3.11 8.08 13.56
N VAL A 222 2.34 7.12 14.09
CA VAL A 222 2.78 6.12 15.07
C VAL A 222 2.90 4.78 14.35
N ALA A 223 3.93 4.00 14.70
CA ALA A 223 4.18 2.69 14.13
C ALA A 223 2.95 1.77 14.27
N TYR A 224 2.56 1.10 13.18
CA TYR A 224 1.52 0.09 13.17
C TYR A 224 2.10 -1.25 13.65
N LEU A 225 1.59 -1.76 14.77
CA LEU A 225 2.23 -2.85 15.50
C LEU A 225 1.60 -4.22 15.17
N ALA A 226 2.23 -5.27 15.69
CA ALA A 226 1.81 -6.65 15.43
C ALA A 226 0.39 -6.95 15.94
N ASP A 227 -0.03 -6.34 17.05
CA ASP A 227 -1.37 -6.43 17.63
C ASP A 227 -2.43 -5.68 16.79
N ASP A 228 -2.07 -4.53 16.20
CA ASP A 228 -2.93 -3.83 15.24
C ASP A 228 -3.15 -4.69 13.98
N ALA A 229 -2.06 -5.25 13.45
CA ALA A 229 -2.10 -6.12 12.28
C ALA A 229 -2.89 -7.42 12.54
N GLU A 230 -2.73 -8.03 13.72
CA GLU A 230 -3.51 -9.20 14.13
C GLU A 230 -4.99 -8.86 14.23
N SER A 231 -5.31 -7.73 14.86
CA SER A 231 -6.69 -7.22 14.97
C SER A 231 -7.31 -7.02 13.59
N ALA A 232 -6.59 -6.40 12.65
CA ALA A 232 -7.06 -6.21 11.28
C ALA A 232 -7.36 -7.54 10.56
N LEU A 233 -6.54 -8.57 10.76
CA LEU A 233 -6.79 -9.91 10.21
C LEU A 233 -8.04 -10.56 10.81
N ILE A 234 -8.23 -10.45 12.12
CA ILE A 234 -9.40 -11.01 12.83
C ILE A 234 -10.69 -10.36 12.33
N TYR A 235 -10.75 -9.02 12.32
CA TYR A 235 -11.93 -8.31 11.83
C TYR A 235 -12.20 -8.61 10.35
N THR A 236 -11.15 -8.69 9.52
CA THR A 236 -11.32 -8.96 8.08
C THR A 236 -11.83 -10.38 7.84
N LYS A 237 -11.37 -11.37 8.62
CA LYS A 237 -11.89 -12.74 8.56
C LYS A 237 -13.39 -12.79 8.89
N ASN A 238 -13.77 -12.17 10.00
CA ASN A 238 -15.17 -12.08 10.43
C ASN A 238 -16.05 -11.41 9.36
N PHE A 239 -15.56 -10.28 8.82
CA PHE A 239 -16.21 -9.57 7.71
C PHE A 239 -16.40 -10.46 6.48
N MET A 240 -15.39 -11.22 6.07
CA MET A 240 -15.47 -12.08 4.88
C MET A 240 -16.52 -13.17 5.05
N GLU A 241 -16.61 -13.78 6.22
CA GLU A 241 -17.65 -14.77 6.54
C GLU A 241 -19.06 -14.14 6.59
N LEU A 242 -19.22 -13.03 7.30
CA LEU A 242 -20.50 -12.33 7.45
C LEU A 242 -21.00 -11.76 6.12
N SER A 243 -20.12 -11.20 5.31
CA SER A 243 -20.49 -10.62 4.01
C SER A 243 -20.94 -11.70 3.01
N GLY A 244 -20.44 -12.93 3.13
CA GLY A 244 -20.94 -14.09 2.39
C GLY A 244 -22.38 -14.45 2.76
N LYS A 245 -22.70 -14.47 4.06
CA LYS A 245 -24.08 -14.68 4.57
C LYS A 245 -25.01 -13.57 4.10
N TRP A 246 -24.57 -12.32 4.22
CA TRP A 246 -25.31 -11.14 3.77
C TRP A 246 -25.60 -11.15 2.27
N THR A 247 -24.61 -11.51 1.44
CA THR A 247 -24.81 -11.58 -0.02
C THR A 247 -25.84 -12.65 -0.37
N SER A 248 -25.85 -13.76 0.36
CA SER A 248 -26.78 -14.88 0.13
C SER A 248 -28.23 -14.53 0.48
N SER A 249 -28.46 -13.67 1.48
CA SER A 249 -29.82 -13.21 1.82
C SER A 249 -30.38 -12.21 0.81
N HIS A 250 -29.52 -11.47 0.10
CA HIS A 250 -29.92 -10.46 -0.88
C HIS A 250 -30.01 -10.98 -2.33
N ARG A 251 -29.47 -12.16 -2.64
CA ARG A 251 -29.64 -12.83 -3.95
C ARG A 251 -30.99 -13.53 -4.14
N LYS A 252 -31.83 -13.63 -3.11
CA LYS A 252 -33.14 -14.31 -3.14
C LYS A 252 -34.33 -13.39 -3.43
N LYS A 253 -34.10 -12.18 -3.94
CA LYS A 253 -35.15 -11.25 -4.39
C LYS A 253 -35.00 -10.94 -5.87
#